data_AF-C4RHZ3-F1
#
_entry.id   AF-C4RHZ3-F1
#
_cell.length_a   1.000
_cell.length_b   1.000
_cell.length_c   1.000
_cell.angle_alpha   90.00
_cell.angle_beta   90.00
_cell.angle_gamma   90.00
#
_symmetry.space_group_name_H-M   'P 1'
#
loop_
_entity.id
_entity.type
_entity.pdbx_description
1 polymer ?
#
loop_
_entity_poly.entity_id
_entity_poly.type
_entity_poly.pdbx_seq_one_letter_code
_entity_poly.pdbx_strand_id
1 'polypeptide(L)'
;MADDAPTPVHLSKVLDGLAENPALPASMVCRLVGYRRGSGYVATRADLTLDLIEEILTSGHHWLLHSLALNPRLPNTVRMRLAAHNDPAIRAALAARARDAPRDLYERLIDDPDTRVRSYLAERDDVPADLLAQLAGDPDPQVRTTLARWWTQAPETVRRILLTDPVGEVRAAACTTYYARSPHPVPPPDLVTGLLADPVTRAGAVRHAILTPELAARLAGDPDHQVRRQLAEHPQLPPPVRDQLTDDPSANVRVGIFGRRDTPEPARHRIFEDIQQGERPLTDLLDDELDDDALLQQVEDHMALAELRCLRLDWVTADPLPHLSSPYICFRRSAARSRTLPADAVIRLLNDDDSGVRTTMATHAPHLVDPATAERIDREFQPDKKTNWRPADDFTFPPQTLRRLATDPDPRMRCLAPRDEDLPVELAERLATDPEIVVRHAVAGHPNLPVHVRRTLLADPNEWVAHATAAAPTLPVPEMDRLLTLAGI
;
A
#
# COMPACT_ATOMS: atom_id res chain seq x y z
N MET A 1 -5.81 38.20 -33.54
CA MET A 1 -6.90 38.01 -32.57
C MET A 1 -6.26 37.44 -31.33
N ALA A 2 -6.40 38.11 -30.18
CA ALA A 2 -5.86 37.61 -28.93
C ALA A 2 -6.53 36.24 -28.66
N ASP A 3 -5.72 35.20 -28.62
CA ASP A 3 -6.12 33.83 -28.30
C ASP A 3 -6.45 33.83 -26.81
N ASP A 4 -7.73 34.03 -26.46
CA ASP A 4 -8.20 34.16 -25.08
C ASP A 4 -8.21 32.77 -24.44
N ALA A 5 -7.01 32.30 -24.08
CA ALA A 5 -6.82 31.01 -23.46
C ALA A 5 -7.56 30.97 -22.11
N PRO A 6 -8.39 29.93 -21.86
CA PRO A 6 -9.27 29.90 -20.70
C PRO A 6 -8.47 30.01 -19.40
N THR A 7 -9.04 30.72 -18.42
CA THR A 7 -8.39 30.89 -17.12
C THR A 7 -8.58 29.60 -16.30
N PRO A 8 -7.51 29.05 -15.70
CA PRO A 8 -7.63 27.88 -14.83
C PRO A 8 -8.65 28.07 -13.71
N VAL A 9 -9.57 27.13 -13.56
CA VAL A 9 -10.52 27.11 -12.42
C VAL A 9 -9.79 26.86 -11.11
N HIS A 10 -8.80 25.96 -11.13
CA HIS A 10 -8.03 25.52 -9.96
C HIS A 10 -6.57 26.00 -10.03
N LEU A 11 -6.37 27.32 -10.11
CA LEU A 11 -5.03 27.89 -10.33
C LEU A 11 -3.98 27.39 -9.32
N SER A 12 -4.32 27.25 -8.03
CA SER A 12 -3.37 26.71 -7.04
C SER A 12 -2.88 25.30 -7.37
N LYS A 13 -3.76 24.44 -7.89
CA LYS A 13 -3.43 23.05 -8.26
C LYS A 13 -2.63 22.98 -9.55
N VAL A 14 -2.87 23.92 -10.45
CA VAL A 14 -2.03 24.11 -11.64
C VAL A 14 -0.61 24.55 -11.24
N LEU A 15 -0.47 25.43 -10.25
CA LEU A 15 0.85 25.82 -9.73
C LEU A 15 1.57 24.66 -9.02
N ASP A 16 0.83 23.83 -8.27
CA ASP A 16 1.37 22.59 -7.68
C ASP A 16 1.91 21.66 -8.79
N GLY A 17 1.15 21.48 -9.88
CA GLY A 17 1.61 20.71 -11.04
C GLY A 17 2.82 21.34 -11.74
N LEU A 18 2.86 22.67 -11.91
CA LEU A 18 4.05 23.35 -12.45
C LEU A 18 5.29 23.12 -11.57
N ALA A 19 5.12 23.11 -10.25
CA ALA A 19 6.21 22.85 -9.32
C ALA A 19 6.82 21.45 -9.51
N GLU A 20 6.01 20.46 -9.92
CA GLU A 20 6.45 19.10 -10.24
C GLU A 20 6.97 18.95 -11.68
N ASN A 21 6.74 19.94 -12.55
CA ASN A 21 7.10 19.86 -13.96
C ASN A 21 8.64 19.85 -14.16
N PRO A 22 9.24 18.77 -14.68
CA PRO A 22 10.69 18.66 -14.82
C PRO A 22 11.27 19.59 -15.91
N ALA A 23 10.43 20.13 -16.80
CA ALA A 23 10.83 21.07 -17.84
C ALA A 23 10.69 22.56 -17.43
N LEU A 24 10.26 22.85 -16.18
CA LEU A 24 10.11 24.22 -15.70
C LEU A 24 11.46 24.96 -15.67
N PRO A 25 11.62 26.11 -16.35
CA PRO A 25 12.86 26.87 -16.36
C PRO A 25 13.28 27.35 -14.97
N ALA A 26 14.59 27.41 -14.71
CA ALA A 26 15.14 27.83 -13.41
C ALA A 26 14.64 29.21 -12.95
N SER A 27 14.49 30.18 -13.85
CA SER A 27 13.93 31.51 -13.51
C SER A 27 12.47 31.45 -13.01
N MET A 28 11.70 30.49 -13.50
CA MET A 28 10.31 30.25 -13.08
C MET A 28 10.24 29.46 -11.77
N VAL A 29 11.20 28.56 -11.52
CA VAL A 29 11.37 27.93 -10.20
C VAL A 29 11.62 29.00 -9.14
N CYS A 30 12.49 30.00 -9.40
CA CYS A 30 12.71 31.12 -8.48
C CYS A 30 11.41 31.88 -8.16
N ARG A 31 10.58 32.15 -9.17
CA ARG A 31 9.27 32.80 -8.98
C ARG A 31 8.37 31.95 -8.07
N LEU A 32 8.26 30.65 -8.32
CA LEU A 32 7.47 29.75 -7.46
C LEU A 32 8.02 29.64 -6.03
N VAL A 33 9.33 29.72 -5.82
CA VAL A 33 9.91 29.80 -4.46
C VAL A 33 9.49 31.11 -3.76
N GLY A 34 9.46 32.21 -4.51
CA GLY A 34 8.91 33.48 -4.05
C GLY A 34 7.40 33.45 -3.78
N TYR A 35 6.68 32.47 -4.34
CA TYR A 35 5.26 32.28 -4.09
C TYR A 35 5.00 31.61 -2.74
N ARG A 36 4.83 32.45 -1.73
CA ARG A 36 4.60 32.04 -0.32
C ARG A 36 3.14 31.64 -0.05
N ARG A 37 2.48 30.98 -1.00
CA ARG A 37 1.11 30.46 -0.85
C ARG A 37 1.08 28.99 -1.29
N GLY A 38 0.24 28.19 -0.64
CA GLY A 38 0.12 26.76 -0.92
C GLY A 38 1.12 25.90 -0.16
N SER A 39 1.29 24.65 -0.60
CA SER A 39 2.01 23.58 0.11
C SER A 39 3.52 23.53 -0.17
N GLY A 40 4.04 24.44 -1.00
CA GLY A 40 5.48 24.54 -1.24
C GLY A 40 6.09 23.36 -1.99
N TYR A 41 5.34 22.66 -2.85
CA TYR A 41 5.82 21.51 -3.64
C TYR A 41 7.08 21.81 -4.45
N VAL A 42 7.33 23.07 -4.82
CA VAL A 42 8.56 23.48 -5.51
C VAL A 42 9.84 23.12 -4.72
N ALA A 43 9.74 23.03 -3.38
CA ALA A 43 10.87 22.67 -2.53
C ALA A 43 11.23 21.17 -2.54
N THR A 44 10.37 20.31 -3.11
CA THR A 44 10.66 18.86 -3.25
C THR A 44 11.46 18.53 -4.51
N ARG A 45 11.66 19.52 -5.40
CA ARG A 45 12.34 19.33 -6.68
C ARG A 45 13.78 18.88 -6.53
N ALA A 46 14.21 17.97 -7.41
CA ALA A 46 15.56 17.42 -7.39
C ALA A 46 16.64 18.37 -7.95
N ASP A 47 16.23 19.41 -8.68
CA ASP A 47 17.10 20.34 -9.42
C ASP A 47 17.29 21.71 -8.72
N LEU A 48 16.92 21.82 -7.43
CA LEU A 48 17.12 23.05 -6.66
C LEU A 48 18.60 23.39 -6.51
N THR A 49 18.96 24.64 -6.82
CA THR A 49 20.29 25.18 -6.58
C THR A 49 20.52 25.48 -5.09
N LEU A 50 21.78 25.54 -4.66
CA LEU A 50 22.11 25.93 -3.28
C LEU A 50 21.57 27.32 -2.93
N ASP A 51 21.63 28.28 -3.86
CA ASP A 51 21.11 29.63 -3.64
C ASP A 51 19.59 29.63 -3.37
N LEU A 52 18.82 28.83 -4.11
CA LEU A 52 17.38 28.68 -3.88
C LEU A 52 17.08 27.97 -2.57
N ILE A 53 17.90 26.98 -2.20
CA ILE A 53 17.79 26.31 -0.91
C ILE A 53 18.02 27.33 0.22
N GLU A 54 19.05 28.18 0.12
CA GLU A 54 19.29 29.25 1.10
C GLU A 54 18.15 30.29 1.13
N GLU A 55 17.59 30.64 -0.02
CA GLU A 55 16.41 31.50 -0.09
C GLU A 55 15.21 30.88 0.65
N ILE A 56 14.93 29.59 0.44
CA ILE A 56 13.88 28.88 1.16
C ILE A 56 14.16 28.87 2.67
N LEU A 57 15.40 28.56 3.08
CA LEU A 57 15.80 28.52 4.49
C LEU A 57 15.64 29.88 5.18
N THR A 58 16.00 30.96 4.49
CA THR A 58 15.87 32.33 5.01
C THR A 58 14.44 32.86 4.97
N SER A 59 13.57 32.33 4.10
CA SER A 59 12.18 32.77 3.98
C SER A 59 11.35 32.53 5.25
N GLY A 60 11.70 31.51 6.03
CA GLY A 60 10.95 31.06 7.22
C GLY A 60 9.56 30.49 6.92
N HIS A 61 9.20 30.30 5.65
CA HIS A 61 7.86 29.85 5.27
C HIS A 61 7.68 28.36 5.59
N HIS A 62 6.81 28.05 6.56
CA HIS A 62 6.63 26.70 7.10
C HIS A 62 6.47 25.61 6.03
N TRP A 63 5.54 25.78 5.08
CA TRP A 63 5.29 24.75 4.06
C TRP A 63 6.43 24.57 3.07
N LEU A 64 7.21 25.62 2.78
CA LEU A 64 8.40 25.49 1.94
C LEU A 64 9.50 24.73 2.69
N LEU A 65 9.72 25.03 3.97
CA LEU A 65 10.70 24.33 4.81
C LEU A 65 10.31 22.87 5.05
N HIS A 66 9.02 22.60 5.28
CA HIS A 66 8.50 21.25 5.44
C HIS A 66 8.71 20.43 4.15
N SER A 67 8.32 20.98 2.99
CA SER A 67 8.53 20.33 1.69
C SER A 67 10.01 20.19 1.33
N LEU A 68 10.85 21.17 1.69
CA LEU A 68 12.30 21.07 1.56
C LEU A 68 12.84 19.90 2.39
N ALA A 69 12.40 19.74 3.64
CA ALA A 69 12.83 18.64 4.50
C ALA A 69 12.46 17.25 3.97
N LEU A 70 11.39 17.14 3.17
CA LEU A 70 10.99 15.91 2.49
C LEU A 70 11.83 15.60 1.25
N ASN A 71 12.67 16.53 0.79
CA ASN A 71 13.43 16.38 -0.44
C ASN A 71 14.61 15.40 -0.25
N PRO A 72 14.61 14.24 -0.94
CA PRO A 72 15.64 13.22 -0.76
C PRO A 72 17.01 13.62 -1.33
N ARG A 73 17.10 14.69 -2.12
CA ARG A 73 18.34 15.15 -2.76
C ARG A 73 19.06 16.27 -1.99
N LEU A 74 18.57 16.64 -0.81
CA LEU A 74 19.22 17.67 0.00
C LEU A 74 20.67 17.33 0.34
N PRO A 75 21.60 18.29 0.20
CA PRO A 75 22.95 18.18 0.74
C PRO A 75 22.93 17.93 2.25
N ASN A 76 23.84 17.11 2.75
CA ASN A 76 23.92 16.76 4.18
C ASN A 76 24.08 17.97 5.09
N THR A 77 24.80 19.01 4.65
CA THR A 77 24.95 20.27 5.39
C THR A 77 23.61 20.97 5.63
N VAL A 78 22.69 20.93 4.65
CA VAL A 78 21.34 21.47 4.76
C VAL A 78 20.47 20.59 5.66
N ARG A 79 20.56 19.26 5.50
CA ARG A 79 19.86 18.31 6.39
C ARG A 79 20.22 18.55 7.86
N MET A 80 21.50 18.77 8.17
CA MET A 80 21.95 19.06 9.53
C MET A 80 21.38 20.37 10.09
N ARG A 81 21.22 21.41 9.26
CA ARG A 81 20.55 22.66 9.66
C ARG A 81 19.07 22.45 9.94
N LEU A 82 18.37 21.69 9.09
CA LEU A 82 16.96 21.35 9.28
C LEU A 82 16.75 20.46 10.51
N ALA A 83 17.67 19.54 10.81
CA ALA A 83 17.67 18.75 12.05
C ALA A 83 17.88 19.59 13.32
N ALA A 84 18.39 20.81 13.20
CA ALA A 84 18.50 21.77 14.30
C ALA A 84 17.35 22.78 14.34
N HIS A 85 16.36 22.65 13.45
CA HIS A 85 15.27 23.61 13.35
C HIS A 85 14.36 23.57 14.57
N ASN A 86 13.83 24.72 15.01
CA ASN A 86 12.98 24.81 16.21
C ASN A 86 11.63 24.11 16.04
N ASP A 87 11.05 24.18 14.85
CA ASP A 87 9.79 23.54 14.51
C ASP A 87 9.96 22.01 14.40
N PRO A 88 9.31 21.21 15.26
CA PRO A 88 9.39 19.77 15.22
C PRO A 88 8.77 19.16 13.95
N ALA A 89 7.81 19.82 13.30
CA ALA A 89 7.21 19.30 12.07
C ALA A 89 8.25 19.23 10.94
N ILE A 90 9.19 20.18 10.90
CA ILE A 90 10.29 20.19 9.93
C ILE A 90 11.30 19.08 10.23
N ARG A 91 11.65 18.88 11.51
CA ARG A 91 12.53 17.79 11.93
C ARG A 91 11.91 16.41 11.66
N ALA A 92 10.60 16.28 11.90
CA ALA A 92 9.85 15.06 11.65
C ALA A 92 9.74 14.75 10.14
N ALA A 93 9.48 15.77 9.31
CA ALA A 93 9.49 15.65 7.86
C ALA A 93 10.86 15.17 7.34
N LEU A 94 11.96 15.72 7.89
CA LEU A 94 13.31 15.27 7.59
C LEU A 94 13.49 13.80 7.98
N ALA A 95 13.13 13.41 9.21
CA ALA A 95 13.24 12.05 9.70
C ALA A 95 12.43 11.04 8.86
N ALA A 96 11.27 11.45 8.33
CA ALA A 96 10.43 10.60 7.48
C ALA A 96 11.06 10.27 6.10
N ARG A 97 11.97 11.11 5.59
CA ARG A 97 12.52 10.99 4.22
C ARG A 97 14.04 11.03 4.09
N ALA A 98 14.80 11.21 5.18
CA ALA A 98 16.27 11.27 5.20
C ALA A 98 16.98 9.95 4.84
N ARG A 99 16.75 9.40 3.64
CA ARG A 99 17.43 8.18 3.15
C ARG A 99 18.92 8.41 2.95
N ASP A 100 19.71 7.38 3.23
CA ASP A 100 21.16 7.35 3.05
C ASP A 100 21.86 8.55 3.75
N ALA A 101 21.33 8.94 4.91
CA ALA A 101 21.88 10.06 5.65
C ALA A 101 23.18 9.68 6.38
N PRO A 102 24.08 10.64 6.63
CA PRO A 102 25.27 10.40 7.44
C PRO A 102 24.86 10.04 8.86
N ARG A 103 25.68 9.22 9.52
CA ARG A 103 25.49 8.78 10.91
C ARG A 103 25.19 9.94 11.86
N ASP A 104 25.93 11.04 11.75
CA ASP A 104 25.79 12.25 12.56
C ASP A 104 24.38 12.85 12.54
N LEU A 105 23.63 12.68 11.43
CA LEU A 105 22.25 13.13 11.34
C LEU A 105 21.34 12.29 12.24
N TYR A 106 21.52 10.96 12.21
CA TYR A 106 20.76 10.06 13.07
C TYR A 106 21.11 10.26 14.54
N GLU A 107 22.40 10.42 14.87
CA GLU A 107 22.84 10.72 16.24
C GLU A 107 22.21 11.99 16.79
N ARG A 108 21.97 13.00 15.94
CA ARG A 108 21.27 14.23 16.35
C ARG A 108 19.77 14.03 16.59
N LEU A 109 19.12 13.17 15.79
CA LEU A 109 17.67 13.00 15.81
C LEU A 109 17.20 11.87 16.74
N ILE A 110 18.10 10.97 17.16
CA ILE A 110 17.73 9.79 17.97
C ILE A 110 17.18 10.18 19.35
N ASP A 111 17.68 11.29 19.92
CA ASP A 111 17.23 11.87 21.20
C ASP A 111 16.37 13.13 21.00
N ASP A 112 15.77 13.31 19.81
CA ASP A 112 14.93 14.49 19.53
C ASP A 112 13.78 14.60 20.55
N PRO A 113 13.47 15.79 21.09
CA PRO A 113 12.39 15.95 22.06
C PRO A 113 11.00 15.59 21.51
N ASP A 114 10.78 15.70 20.19
CA ASP A 114 9.50 15.33 19.57
C ASP A 114 9.44 13.83 19.29
N THR A 115 8.41 13.18 19.84
CA THR A 115 8.22 11.73 19.76
C THR A 115 7.99 11.24 18.34
N ARG A 116 7.41 12.07 17.45
CA ARG A 116 7.17 11.70 16.05
C ARG A 116 8.48 11.56 15.29
N VAL A 117 9.48 12.38 15.60
CA VAL A 117 10.83 12.27 15.02
C VAL A 117 11.42 10.90 15.36
N ARG A 118 11.42 10.53 16.65
CA ARG A 118 11.96 9.25 17.12
C ARG A 118 11.16 8.06 16.59
N SER A 119 9.83 8.17 16.49
CA SER A 119 8.99 7.16 15.83
C SER A 119 9.34 6.99 14.36
N TYR A 120 9.53 8.08 13.59
CA TYR A 120 9.94 7.97 12.18
C TYR A 120 11.31 7.30 12.02
N LEU A 121 12.24 7.50 12.96
CA LEU A 121 13.51 6.75 12.95
C LEU A 121 13.30 5.26 13.20
N ALA A 122 12.40 4.89 14.13
CA ALA A 122 12.09 3.50 14.46
C ALA A 122 11.46 2.71 13.30
N GLU A 123 10.83 3.38 12.32
CA GLU A 123 10.23 2.75 11.14
C GLU A 123 11.26 2.34 10.06
N ARG A 124 12.50 2.80 10.21
CA ARG A 124 13.50 2.80 9.15
C ARG A 124 14.56 1.72 9.31
N ASP A 125 15.01 1.21 8.18
CA ASP A 125 16.03 0.16 8.05
C ASP A 125 17.44 0.70 7.79
N ASP A 126 17.57 1.96 7.40
CA ASP A 126 18.84 2.61 7.10
C ASP A 126 19.44 3.34 8.32
N VAL A 127 18.71 3.40 9.44
CA VAL A 127 19.26 3.89 10.71
C VAL A 127 20.25 2.85 11.25
N PRO A 128 21.47 3.24 11.67
CA PRO A 128 22.44 2.33 12.26
C PRO A 128 21.84 1.51 13.41
N ALA A 129 22.07 0.19 13.39
CA ALA A 129 21.46 -0.76 14.32
C ALA A 129 21.75 -0.45 15.80
N ASP A 130 22.92 0.12 16.10
CA ASP A 130 23.28 0.55 17.45
C ASP A 130 22.48 1.75 17.93
N LEU A 131 22.08 2.67 17.03
CA LEU A 131 21.19 3.79 17.36
C LEU A 131 19.73 3.30 17.50
N LEU A 132 19.26 2.42 16.60
CA LEU A 132 17.94 1.80 16.75
C LEU A 132 17.81 1.02 18.06
N ALA A 133 18.88 0.36 18.53
CA ALA A 133 18.89 -0.34 19.80
C ALA A 133 18.67 0.59 21.00
N GLN A 134 19.03 1.89 20.91
CA GLN A 134 18.78 2.87 21.97
C GLN A 134 17.29 3.14 22.13
N LEU A 135 16.54 3.16 21.01
CA LEU A 135 15.09 3.37 21.02
C LEU A 135 14.32 2.24 21.73
N ALA A 136 14.93 1.09 21.97
CA ALA A 136 14.33 0.04 22.79
C ALA A 136 14.16 0.46 24.26
N GLY A 137 14.92 1.46 24.72
CA GLY A 137 14.80 2.09 26.03
C GLY A 137 14.15 3.48 25.99
N ASP A 138 13.53 3.87 24.87
CA ASP A 138 12.89 5.18 24.72
C ASP A 138 11.85 5.40 25.84
N PRO A 139 11.76 6.59 26.47
CA PRO A 139 10.75 6.84 27.49
C PRO A 139 9.31 6.72 26.96
N ASP A 140 9.08 6.99 25.66
CA ASP A 140 7.77 6.94 25.04
C ASP A 140 7.46 5.52 24.52
N PRO A 141 6.40 4.87 25.02
CA PRO A 141 6.04 3.52 24.60
C PRO A 141 5.63 3.44 23.12
N GLN A 142 5.13 4.51 22.51
CA GLN A 142 4.79 4.52 21.09
C GLN A 142 6.03 4.34 20.22
N VAL A 143 7.17 4.93 20.59
CA VAL A 143 8.44 4.73 19.88
C VAL A 143 8.88 3.26 19.98
N ARG A 144 8.79 2.66 21.17
CA ARG A 144 9.14 1.24 21.39
C ARG A 144 8.20 0.29 20.63
N THR A 145 6.90 0.59 20.62
CA THR A 145 5.88 -0.12 19.84
C THR A 145 6.18 -0.04 18.34
N THR A 146 6.50 1.14 17.82
CA THR A 146 6.90 1.32 16.41
C THR A 146 8.15 0.52 16.10
N LEU A 147 9.19 0.60 16.94
CA LEU A 147 10.42 -0.17 16.77
C LEU A 147 10.13 -1.68 16.69
N ALA A 148 9.30 -2.19 17.59
CA ALA A 148 8.91 -3.59 17.62
C ALA A 148 8.18 -4.05 16.35
N ARG A 149 7.32 -3.21 15.76
CA ARG A 149 6.55 -3.53 14.53
C ARG A 149 7.40 -3.51 13.26
N TRP A 150 8.40 -2.63 13.21
CA TRP A 150 9.15 -2.35 11.99
C TRP A 150 10.53 -3.01 11.94
N TRP A 151 11.22 -3.14 13.08
CA TRP A 151 12.58 -3.70 13.12
C TRP A 151 12.59 -5.21 13.31
N THR A 152 12.20 -5.92 12.25
CA THR A 152 12.00 -7.37 12.34
C THR A 152 13.27 -8.21 12.49
N GLN A 153 14.43 -7.60 12.28
CA GLN A 153 15.75 -8.21 12.44
C GLN A 153 16.50 -7.71 13.69
N ALA A 154 15.79 -7.12 14.65
CA ALA A 154 16.40 -6.63 15.89
C ALA A 154 17.27 -7.71 16.58
N PRO A 155 18.46 -7.38 17.09
CA PRO A 155 19.30 -8.31 17.85
C PRO A 155 18.56 -8.93 19.04
N GLU A 156 18.98 -10.11 19.49
CA GLU A 156 18.30 -10.82 20.57
C GLU A 156 18.16 -9.99 21.85
N THR A 157 19.20 -9.22 22.21
CA THR A 157 19.19 -8.32 23.37
C THR A 157 18.05 -7.30 23.30
N VAL A 158 17.85 -6.68 22.14
CA VAL A 158 16.75 -5.73 21.89
C VAL A 158 15.40 -6.44 21.92
N ARG A 159 15.29 -7.61 21.28
CA ARG A 159 14.04 -8.39 21.29
C ARG A 159 13.62 -8.76 22.71
N ARG A 160 14.56 -9.14 23.58
CA ARG A 160 14.28 -9.44 25.00
C ARG A 160 13.70 -8.23 25.73
N ILE A 161 14.26 -7.04 25.51
CA ILE A 161 13.74 -5.80 26.09
C ILE A 161 12.29 -5.57 25.66
N LEU A 162 12.01 -5.62 24.35
CA LEU A 162 10.67 -5.34 23.82
C LEU A 162 9.63 -6.41 24.22
N LEU A 163 10.02 -7.69 24.27
CA LEU A 163 9.15 -8.79 24.68
C LEU A 163 8.86 -8.82 26.19
N THR A 164 9.67 -8.14 26.99
CA THR A 164 9.50 -8.05 28.46
C THR A 164 9.18 -6.63 28.92
N ASP A 165 8.80 -5.74 27.99
CA ASP A 165 8.49 -4.35 28.25
C ASP A 165 7.36 -4.21 29.31
N PRO A 166 7.42 -3.24 30.24
CA PRO A 166 6.34 -3.03 31.19
C PRO A 166 5.00 -2.69 30.52
N VAL A 167 5.01 -2.08 29.32
CA VAL A 167 3.81 -1.67 28.59
C VAL A 167 3.31 -2.80 27.70
N GLY A 168 2.05 -3.18 27.89
CA GLY A 168 1.43 -4.29 27.14
C GLY A 168 1.44 -4.07 25.63
N GLU A 169 1.18 -2.86 25.15
CA GLU A 169 1.17 -2.53 23.72
C GLU A 169 2.52 -2.80 23.04
N VAL A 170 3.63 -2.53 23.73
CA VAL A 170 4.98 -2.80 23.22
C VAL A 170 5.20 -4.32 23.11
N ARG A 171 4.82 -5.08 24.15
CA ARG A 171 4.92 -6.55 24.11
C ARG A 171 4.02 -7.15 23.03
N ALA A 172 2.79 -6.63 22.86
CA ALA A 172 1.86 -7.02 21.79
C ALA A 172 2.50 -6.81 20.43
N ALA A 173 3.10 -5.64 20.19
CA ALA A 173 3.79 -5.30 18.96
C ALA A 173 5.04 -6.14 18.72
N ALA A 174 5.76 -6.51 19.78
CA ALA A 174 6.97 -7.35 19.70
C ALA A 174 6.65 -8.84 19.49
N CYS A 175 5.42 -9.26 19.79
CA CYS A 175 4.97 -10.64 19.68
C CYS A 175 3.81 -10.81 18.69
N THR A 176 3.44 -9.78 17.94
CA THR A 176 2.31 -9.83 16.97
C THR A 176 2.53 -10.90 15.90
N THR A 177 1.46 -11.33 15.25
CA THR A 177 1.52 -12.23 14.08
C THR A 177 1.61 -11.44 12.78
N TYR A 178 1.26 -10.15 12.80
CA TYR A 178 1.30 -9.25 11.65
C TYR A 178 2.36 -8.16 11.85
N TYR A 179 3.36 -8.12 10.95
CA TYR A 179 4.43 -7.12 10.96
C TYR A 179 4.42 -6.31 9.67
N ALA A 180 4.94 -5.09 9.74
CA ALA A 180 5.08 -4.22 8.57
C ALA A 180 6.10 -4.77 7.54
N ARG A 181 7.02 -5.65 7.98
CA ARG A 181 8.09 -6.22 7.15
C ARG A 181 8.26 -7.72 7.43
N SER A 182 8.89 -8.43 6.50
CA SER A 182 9.31 -9.82 6.65
C SER A 182 10.84 -9.90 6.77
N PRO A 183 11.42 -10.94 7.42
CA PRO A 183 10.77 -12.08 8.06
C PRO A 183 10.13 -11.70 9.41
N HIS A 184 9.24 -12.54 9.93
CA HIS A 184 8.70 -12.36 11.29
C HIS A 184 9.79 -12.64 12.34
N PRO A 185 9.95 -11.80 13.38
CA PRO A 185 10.79 -12.08 14.52
C PRO A 185 10.45 -13.43 15.18
N VAL A 186 11.48 -14.11 15.67
CA VAL A 186 11.34 -15.33 16.48
C VAL A 186 11.72 -14.97 17.93
N PRO A 187 10.84 -15.20 18.90
CA PRO A 187 11.14 -14.95 20.31
C PRO A 187 12.24 -15.91 20.80
N PRO A 188 13.11 -15.47 21.74
CA PRO A 188 14.04 -16.38 22.41
C PRO A 188 13.28 -17.57 23.02
N PRO A 189 13.73 -18.83 22.83
CA PRO A 189 12.99 -20.02 23.26
C PRO A 189 12.63 -20.04 24.75
N ASP A 190 13.50 -19.49 25.60
CA ASP A 190 13.29 -19.40 27.04
C ASP A 190 12.17 -18.44 27.45
N LEU A 191 11.81 -17.47 26.60
CA LEU A 191 10.72 -16.53 26.87
C LEU A 191 9.35 -17.08 26.47
N VAL A 192 9.27 -18.09 25.59
CA VAL A 192 8.00 -18.58 25.01
C VAL A 192 7.00 -18.99 26.10
N THR A 193 7.45 -19.67 27.17
CA THR A 193 6.56 -20.05 28.27
C THR A 193 5.97 -18.84 28.99
N GLY A 194 6.76 -17.79 29.22
CA GLY A 194 6.29 -16.54 29.82
C GLY A 194 5.33 -15.79 28.90
N LEU A 195 5.65 -15.74 27.60
CA LEU A 195 4.81 -15.10 26.59
C LEU A 195 3.46 -15.80 26.41
N LEU A 196 3.39 -17.12 26.58
CA LEU A 196 2.13 -17.87 26.58
C LEU A 196 1.28 -17.60 27.83
N ALA A 197 1.91 -17.24 28.95
CA ALA A 197 1.21 -16.91 30.18
C ALA A 197 0.59 -15.50 30.13
N ASP A 198 1.29 -14.54 29.51
CA ASP A 198 0.81 -13.17 29.33
C ASP A 198 -0.31 -13.08 28.28
N PRO A 199 -1.53 -12.63 28.65
CA PRO A 199 -2.65 -12.49 27.71
C PRO A 199 -2.32 -11.71 26.45
N VAL A 200 -1.47 -10.68 26.56
CA VAL A 200 -1.22 -9.75 25.45
C VAL A 200 -0.28 -10.34 24.38
N THR A 201 0.59 -11.28 24.77
CA THR A 201 1.54 -11.92 23.86
C THR A 201 1.17 -13.35 23.48
N ARG A 202 0.19 -13.93 24.16
CA ARG A 202 -0.16 -15.35 24.03
C ARG A 202 -0.42 -15.74 22.59
N ALA A 203 -1.21 -14.97 21.85
CA ALA A 203 -1.62 -15.29 20.49
C ALA A 203 -0.40 -15.51 19.58
N GLY A 204 0.51 -14.54 19.49
CA GLY A 204 1.68 -14.67 18.64
C GLY A 204 2.81 -15.53 19.22
N ALA A 205 2.74 -15.91 20.49
CA ALA A 205 3.62 -16.94 21.06
C ALA A 205 3.22 -18.37 20.64
N VAL A 206 1.94 -18.63 20.34
CA VAL A 206 1.43 -19.98 19.98
C VAL A 206 2.21 -20.59 18.81
N ARG A 207 2.50 -19.81 17.76
CA ARG A 207 3.24 -20.27 16.56
C ARG A 207 4.67 -20.76 16.85
N HIS A 208 5.21 -20.39 18.00
CA HIS A 208 6.56 -20.73 18.44
C HIS A 208 6.57 -21.78 19.57
N ALA A 209 5.39 -22.22 20.01
CA ALA A 209 5.23 -23.17 21.10
C ALA A 209 5.47 -24.62 20.64
N ILE A 210 6.07 -25.42 21.52
CA ILE A 210 6.05 -26.88 21.36
C ILE A 210 4.73 -27.37 21.95
N LEU A 211 3.83 -27.88 21.10
CA LEU A 211 2.50 -28.31 21.53
C LEU A 211 2.52 -29.70 22.16
N THR A 212 2.46 -29.75 23.48
CA THR A 212 1.99 -30.95 24.21
C THR A 212 0.46 -31.06 24.08
N PRO A 213 -0.14 -32.27 24.13
CA PRO A 213 -1.59 -32.44 24.10
C PRO A 213 -2.34 -31.57 25.13
N GLU A 214 -1.80 -31.43 26.33
CA GLU A 214 -2.39 -30.64 27.42
C GLU A 214 -2.37 -29.14 27.10
N LEU A 215 -1.24 -28.64 26.59
CA LEU A 215 -1.12 -27.25 26.14
C LEU A 215 -2.07 -26.96 24.97
N ALA A 216 -2.16 -27.85 23.99
CA ALA A 216 -3.06 -27.70 22.84
C ALA A 216 -4.53 -27.65 23.29
N ALA A 217 -4.94 -28.56 24.18
CA ALA A 217 -6.30 -28.56 24.73
C ALA A 217 -6.60 -27.28 25.53
N ARG A 218 -5.63 -26.79 26.32
CA ARG A 218 -5.77 -25.51 27.06
C ARG A 218 -5.93 -24.32 26.12
N LEU A 219 -5.08 -24.22 25.09
CA LEU A 219 -5.12 -23.11 24.12
C LEU A 219 -6.37 -23.17 23.24
N ALA A 220 -6.93 -24.36 22.98
CA ALA A 220 -8.20 -24.51 22.26
C ALA A 220 -9.42 -23.99 23.04
N GLY A 221 -9.31 -23.89 24.37
CA GLY A 221 -10.32 -23.28 25.23
C GLY A 221 -10.01 -21.84 25.63
N ASP A 222 -9.01 -21.19 25.02
CA ASP A 222 -8.65 -19.82 25.37
C ASP A 222 -9.79 -18.86 25.00
N PRO A 223 -10.16 -17.88 25.86
CA PRO A 223 -11.20 -16.92 25.54
C PRO A 223 -10.87 -16.06 24.31
N ASP A 224 -9.58 -15.80 24.06
CA ASP A 224 -9.14 -15.01 22.90
C ASP A 224 -9.15 -15.85 21.62
N HIS A 225 -9.99 -15.47 20.66
CA HIS A 225 -10.09 -16.15 19.38
C HIS A 225 -8.79 -16.04 18.55
N GLN A 226 -7.95 -15.02 18.77
CA GLN A 226 -6.67 -14.88 18.07
C GLN A 226 -5.69 -15.98 18.51
N VAL A 227 -5.71 -16.35 19.79
CA VAL A 227 -4.94 -17.48 20.33
C VAL A 227 -5.40 -18.78 19.66
N ARG A 228 -6.72 -19.01 19.61
CA ARG A 228 -7.30 -20.19 18.96
C ARG A 228 -7.01 -20.22 17.45
N ARG A 229 -7.01 -19.08 16.77
CA ARG A 229 -6.64 -18.96 15.35
C ARG A 229 -5.19 -19.36 15.12
N GLN A 230 -4.26 -18.87 15.93
CA GLN A 230 -2.85 -19.24 15.82
C GLN A 230 -2.61 -20.73 16.13
N LEU A 231 -3.41 -21.31 17.03
CA LEU A 231 -3.41 -22.74 17.28
C LEU A 231 -3.94 -23.53 16.06
N ALA A 232 -5.01 -23.06 15.42
CA ALA A 232 -5.59 -23.68 14.22
C ALA A 232 -4.58 -23.75 13.06
N GLU A 233 -3.73 -22.73 12.91
CA GLU A 233 -2.68 -22.70 11.89
C GLU A 233 -1.41 -23.46 12.27
N HIS A 234 -1.29 -23.91 13.53
CA HIS A 234 -0.05 -24.49 14.04
C HIS A 234 0.29 -25.81 13.33
N PRO A 235 1.50 -26.00 12.77
CA PRO A 235 1.85 -27.20 12.00
C PRO A 235 1.67 -28.51 12.78
N GLN A 236 1.89 -28.48 14.10
CA GLN A 236 1.83 -29.64 15.00
C GLN A 236 0.47 -29.80 15.72
N LEU A 237 -0.61 -29.18 15.24
CA LEU A 237 -1.93 -29.28 15.87
C LEU A 237 -2.40 -30.75 15.95
N PRO A 238 -2.71 -31.30 17.14
CA PRO A 238 -3.21 -32.67 17.25
C PRO A 238 -4.59 -32.84 16.61
N PRO A 239 -4.89 -33.97 15.92
CA PRO A 239 -6.18 -34.19 15.27
C PRO A 239 -7.40 -34.01 16.19
N PRO A 240 -7.42 -34.49 17.45
CA PRO A 240 -8.57 -34.27 18.33
C PRO A 240 -8.86 -32.78 18.59
N VAL A 241 -7.82 -31.96 18.66
CA VAL A 241 -7.96 -30.51 18.89
C VAL A 241 -8.36 -29.80 17.59
N ARG A 242 -7.83 -30.22 16.44
CA ARG A 242 -8.28 -29.73 15.12
C ARG A 242 -9.76 -30.00 14.89
N ASP A 243 -10.21 -31.21 15.22
CA ASP A 243 -11.61 -31.61 15.05
C ASP A 243 -12.52 -30.81 16.00
N GLN A 244 -12.07 -30.52 17.22
CA GLN A 244 -12.76 -29.58 18.13
C GLN A 244 -12.87 -28.17 17.54
N LEU A 245 -11.78 -27.62 16.98
CA LEU A 245 -11.76 -26.26 16.42
C LEU A 245 -12.52 -26.12 15.08
N THR A 246 -12.99 -27.23 14.50
CA THR A 246 -13.87 -27.19 13.32
C THR A 246 -15.19 -26.49 13.64
N ASP A 247 -15.68 -26.67 14.87
CA ASP A 247 -16.93 -26.09 15.37
C ASP A 247 -16.70 -24.87 16.28
N ASP A 248 -15.53 -24.20 16.15
CA ASP A 248 -15.21 -22.98 16.92
C ASP A 248 -16.23 -21.87 16.65
N PRO A 249 -16.67 -21.07 17.63
CA PRO A 249 -17.60 -19.98 17.41
C PRO A 249 -17.07 -18.90 16.44
N SER A 250 -15.77 -18.64 16.43
CA SER A 250 -15.18 -17.61 15.57
C SER A 250 -14.93 -18.13 14.16
N ALA A 251 -15.51 -17.45 13.15
CA ALA A 251 -15.29 -17.77 11.75
C ALA A 251 -13.80 -17.71 11.37
N ASN A 252 -13.04 -16.79 11.96
CA ASN A 252 -11.59 -16.70 11.76
C ASN A 252 -10.89 -18.00 12.17
N VAL A 253 -11.21 -18.60 13.32
CA VAL A 253 -10.58 -19.86 13.74
C VAL A 253 -10.90 -20.98 12.76
N ARG A 254 -12.17 -21.07 12.32
CA ARG A 254 -12.61 -22.06 11.32
C ARG A 254 -11.88 -21.90 9.99
N VAL A 255 -11.65 -20.68 9.51
CA VAL A 255 -10.83 -20.41 8.30
C VAL A 255 -9.40 -20.97 8.46
N GLY A 256 -8.81 -20.87 9.66
CA GLY A 256 -7.50 -21.45 9.96
C GLY A 256 -7.49 -22.96 9.81
N ILE A 257 -8.51 -23.66 10.31
CA ILE A 257 -8.70 -25.11 10.12
C ILE A 257 -8.94 -25.45 8.65
N PHE A 258 -9.78 -24.67 7.95
CA PHE A 258 -10.04 -24.86 6.53
C PHE A 258 -8.76 -24.84 5.69
N GLY A 259 -7.80 -23.96 6.00
CA GLY A 259 -6.55 -23.81 5.24
C GLY A 259 -5.55 -24.98 5.39
N ARG A 260 -5.72 -25.84 6.39
CA ARG A 260 -4.73 -26.90 6.66
C ARG A 260 -4.77 -28.01 5.61
N ARG A 261 -3.62 -28.61 5.35
CA ARG A 261 -3.48 -29.76 4.44
C ARG A 261 -4.18 -31.01 4.98
N ASP A 262 -4.15 -31.21 6.30
CA ASP A 262 -4.63 -32.42 6.97
C ASP A 262 -6.13 -32.38 7.34
N THR A 263 -6.83 -31.27 7.09
CA THR A 263 -8.28 -31.15 7.34
C THR A 263 -9.06 -32.08 6.40
N PRO A 264 -9.85 -33.02 6.94
CA PRO A 264 -10.68 -33.93 6.14
C PRO A 264 -11.68 -33.18 5.26
N GLU A 265 -11.91 -33.66 4.04
CA GLU A 265 -12.79 -32.98 3.08
C GLU A 265 -14.22 -32.73 3.60
N PRO A 266 -14.89 -33.67 4.30
CA PRO A 266 -16.22 -33.40 4.86
C PRO A 266 -16.23 -32.27 5.90
N ALA A 267 -15.17 -32.12 6.68
CA ALA A 267 -15.03 -31.04 7.66
C ALA A 267 -14.71 -29.70 6.96
N ARG A 268 -13.81 -29.73 5.97
CA ARG A 268 -13.46 -28.57 5.14
C ARG A 268 -14.68 -28.00 4.41
N HIS A 269 -15.50 -28.88 3.82
CA HIS A 269 -16.71 -28.49 3.11
C HIS A 269 -17.74 -27.86 4.05
N ARG A 270 -17.97 -28.46 5.22
CA ARG A 270 -18.87 -27.89 6.24
C ARG A 270 -18.45 -26.49 6.67
N ILE A 271 -17.16 -26.31 7.02
CA ILE A 271 -16.62 -24.99 7.37
C ILE A 271 -16.89 -23.97 6.25
N PHE A 272 -16.67 -24.36 5.00
CA PHE A 272 -16.90 -23.50 3.84
C PHE A 272 -18.37 -23.09 3.72
N GLU A 273 -19.30 -24.05 3.81
CA GLU A 273 -20.74 -23.76 3.76
C GLU A 273 -21.18 -22.88 4.94
N ASP A 274 -20.72 -23.16 6.16
CA ASP A 274 -21.06 -22.40 7.36
C ASP A 274 -20.61 -20.94 7.26
N ILE A 275 -19.39 -20.68 6.75
CA ILE A 275 -18.87 -19.32 6.56
C ILE A 275 -19.63 -18.60 5.44
N GLN A 276 -19.99 -19.29 4.36
CA GLN A 276 -20.77 -18.69 3.27
C GLN A 276 -22.19 -18.32 3.72
N GLN A 277 -22.85 -19.18 4.51
CA GLN A 277 -24.20 -18.93 5.01
C GLN A 277 -24.26 -17.84 6.08
N GLY A 278 -23.15 -17.57 6.77
CA GLY A 278 -23.02 -16.48 7.73
C GLY A 278 -22.95 -15.08 7.10
N GLU A 279 -22.81 -14.96 5.77
CA GLU A 279 -22.72 -13.68 5.08
C GLU A 279 -24.02 -12.86 5.22
N ARG A 280 -23.92 -11.71 5.88
CA ARG A 280 -24.94 -10.65 5.81
C ARG A 280 -24.43 -9.50 4.96
N PRO A 281 -25.30 -8.84 4.16
CA PRO A 281 -24.93 -7.65 3.40
C PRO A 281 -24.25 -6.59 4.28
N LEU A 282 -23.21 -5.94 3.75
CA LEU A 282 -22.53 -4.83 4.43
C LEU A 282 -23.47 -3.64 4.74
N THR A 283 -24.60 -3.52 4.04
CA THR A 283 -25.63 -2.52 4.34
C THR A 283 -26.22 -2.69 5.73
N ASP A 284 -26.26 -3.93 6.22
CA ASP A 284 -26.83 -4.31 7.51
C ASP A 284 -25.82 -4.08 8.67
N LEU A 285 -24.58 -3.68 8.36
CA LEU A 285 -23.58 -3.25 9.37
C LEU A 285 -23.79 -1.80 9.84
N LEU A 286 -24.59 -1.03 9.10
CA LEU A 286 -24.87 0.38 9.40
C LEU A 286 -26.22 0.58 10.09
N ASP A 287 -26.90 -0.50 10.49
CA ASP A 287 -28.08 -0.40 11.34
C ASP A 287 -27.65 0.05 12.74
N ASP A 288 -28.09 1.25 13.15
CA ASP A 288 -27.82 1.90 14.44
C ASP A 288 -28.35 1.10 15.68
N GLU A 289 -28.85 -0.13 15.50
CA GLU A 289 -29.47 -0.98 16.53
C GLU A 289 -28.59 -2.13 17.02
N LEU A 290 -27.41 -2.38 16.42
CA LEU A 290 -26.47 -3.42 16.90
C LEU A 290 -25.66 -2.91 18.09
N ASP A 291 -25.45 -3.77 19.10
CA ASP A 291 -24.44 -3.51 20.13
C ASP A 291 -23.02 -3.70 19.56
N ASP A 292 -22.02 -3.16 20.28
CA ASP A 292 -20.61 -3.17 19.84
C ASP A 292 -20.09 -4.60 19.60
N ASP A 293 -20.55 -5.57 20.38
CA ASP A 293 -20.14 -6.97 20.28
C ASP A 293 -20.73 -7.65 19.03
N ALA A 294 -22.00 -7.40 18.72
CA ALA A 294 -22.66 -7.89 17.51
C ALA A 294 -22.06 -7.26 16.25
N LEU A 295 -21.74 -5.97 16.28
CA LEU A 295 -21.07 -5.28 15.19
C LEU A 295 -19.67 -5.87 14.95
N LEU A 296 -18.89 -6.09 16.00
CA LEU A 296 -17.56 -6.69 15.90
C LEU A 296 -17.63 -8.10 15.31
N GLN A 297 -18.58 -8.93 15.77
CA GLN A 297 -18.77 -10.27 15.23
C GLN A 297 -19.13 -10.26 13.74
N GLN A 298 -20.00 -9.33 13.31
CA GLN A 298 -20.40 -9.23 11.91
C GLN A 298 -19.24 -8.74 11.02
N VAL A 299 -18.38 -7.84 11.52
CA VAL A 299 -17.15 -7.44 10.85
C VAL A 299 -16.18 -8.63 10.73
N GLU A 300 -16.02 -9.42 11.79
CA GLU A 300 -15.18 -10.62 11.77
C GLU A 300 -15.67 -11.66 10.75
N ASP A 301 -16.98 -11.93 10.71
CA ASP A 301 -17.56 -12.88 9.76
C ASP A 301 -17.38 -12.42 8.31
N HIS A 302 -17.56 -11.12 8.04
CA HIS A 302 -17.29 -10.54 6.73
C HIS A 302 -15.81 -10.65 6.34
N MET A 303 -14.89 -10.41 7.28
CA MET A 303 -13.45 -10.57 7.03
C MET A 303 -13.08 -12.04 6.79
N ALA A 304 -13.66 -12.98 7.53
CA ALA A 304 -13.40 -14.41 7.40
C ALA A 304 -13.80 -14.92 6.01
N LEU A 305 -14.93 -14.47 5.46
CA LEU A 305 -15.35 -14.82 4.10
C LEU A 305 -14.38 -14.26 3.05
N ALA A 306 -13.99 -12.99 3.18
CA ALA A 306 -13.02 -12.36 2.28
C ALA A 306 -11.66 -13.08 2.33
N GLU A 307 -11.22 -13.48 3.52
CA GLU A 307 -10.03 -14.28 3.74
C GLU A 307 -10.16 -15.65 3.07
N LEU A 308 -11.27 -16.37 3.30
CA LEU A 308 -11.54 -17.69 2.75
C LEU A 308 -11.44 -17.71 1.22
N ARG A 309 -11.86 -16.64 0.54
CA ARG A 309 -11.72 -16.49 -0.93
C ARG A 309 -10.28 -16.23 -1.39
N CYS A 310 -9.46 -15.62 -0.53
CA CYS A 310 -8.12 -15.14 -0.86
C CYS A 310 -6.97 -15.91 -0.19
N LEU A 311 -7.27 -16.95 0.59
CA LEU A 311 -6.30 -17.78 1.30
C LEU A 311 -5.17 -18.22 0.36
N ARG A 312 -3.94 -18.06 0.84
CA ARG A 312 -2.72 -18.46 0.14
C ARG A 312 -2.19 -19.74 0.77
N LEU A 313 -2.37 -20.85 0.07
CA LEU A 313 -2.02 -22.17 0.57
C LEU A 313 -0.78 -22.67 -0.15
N ASP A 314 0.39 -22.53 0.47
CA ASP A 314 1.66 -22.90 -0.14
C ASP A 314 1.73 -24.39 -0.52
N TRP A 315 1.05 -25.26 0.25
CA TRP A 315 0.94 -26.68 -0.06
C TRP A 315 0.11 -26.96 -1.33
N VAL A 316 -0.86 -26.10 -1.65
CA VAL A 316 -1.62 -26.16 -2.93
C VAL A 316 -0.77 -25.61 -4.07
N THR A 317 -0.02 -24.51 -3.85
CA THR A 317 0.90 -23.98 -4.86
C THR A 317 2.00 -24.98 -5.21
N ALA A 318 2.46 -25.78 -4.24
CA ALA A 318 3.45 -26.84 -4.43
C ALA A 318 2.94 -28.05 -5.23
N ASP A 319 1.65 -28.38 -5.11
CA ASP A 319 0.99 -29.48 -5.86
C ASP A 319 -0.37 -29.00 -6.44
N PRO A 320 -0.36 -28.20 -7.53
CA PRO A 320 -1.53 -27.43 -7.93
C PRO A 320 -2.55 -28.21 -8.77
N LEU A 321 -2.15 -29.28 -9.46
CA LEU A 321 -2.97 -29.98 -10.45
C LEU A 321 -4.28 -30.55 -9.89
N PRO A 322 -4.31 -31.16 -8.69
CA PRO A 322 -5.56 -31.67 -8.09
C PRO A 322 -6.59 -30.58 -7.79
N HIS A 323 -6.16 -29.32 -7.72
CA HIS A 323 -6.95 -28.22 -7.18
C HIS A 323 -7.52 -27.28 -8.24
N LEU A 324 -7.20 -27.50 -9.53
CA LEU A 324 -7.64 -26.66 -10.65
C LEU A 324 -9.16 -26.60 -10.85
N SER A 325 -9.90 -27.58 -10.33
CA SER A 325 -11.37 -27.64 -10.39
C SER A 325 -12.01 -27.73 -9.01
N SER A 326 -11.27 -27.33 -7.97
CA SER A 326 -11.80 -27.30 -6.62
C SER A 326 -13.01 -26.36 -6.55
N PRO A 327 -14.06 -26.69 -5.77
CA PRO A 327 -15.15 -25.75 -5.51
C PRO A 327 -14.67 -24.51 -4.74
N TYR A 328 -13.53 -24.61 -4.05
CA TYR A 328 -12.96 -23.53 -3.25
C TYR A 328 -12.14 -22.57 -4.12
N ILE A 329 -12.60 -21.32 -4.23
CA ILE A 329 -11.93 -20.28 -5.03
C ILE A 329 -10.46 -20.12 -4.61
N CYS A 330 -10.18 -20.08 -3.31
CA CYS A 330 -8.82 -19.94 -2.79
C CYS A 330 -7.87 -21.09 -3.19
N PHE A 331 -8.40 -22.29 -3.45
CA PHE A 331 -7.59 -23.41 -3.92
C PHE A 331 -7.18 -23.21 -5.37
N ARG A 332 -8.12 -22.86 -6.25
CA ARG A 332 -7.84 -22.53 -7.64
C ARG A 332 -6.90 -21.33 -7.74
N ARG A 333 -7.11 -20.31 -6.90
CA ARG A 333 -6.25 -19.13 -6.79
C ARG A 333 -4.86 -19.47 -6.25
N SER A 334 -4.74 -20.37 -5.28
CA SER A 334 -3.45 -20.85 -4.78
C SER A 334 -2.70 -21.68 -5.82
N ALA A 335 -3.42 -22.50 -6.61
CA ALA A 335 -2.88 -23.24 -7.73
C ALA A 335 -2.34 -22.30 -8.83
N ALA A 336 -3.08 -21.22 -9.14
CA ALA A 336 -2.70 -20.19 -10.10
C ALA A 336 -1.41 -19.43 -9.75
N ARG A 337 -0.95 -19.47 -8.50
CA ARG A 337 0.36 -18.91 -8.09
C ARG A 337 1.54 -19.76 -8.55
N SER A 338 1.30 -21.00 -8.95
CA SER A 338 2.35 -21.90 -9.40
C SER A 338 2.88 -21.48 -10.78
N ARG A 339 4.21 -21.35 -10.89
CA ARG A 339 4.90 -20.96 -12.13
C ARG A 339 5.25 -22.15 -13.04
N THR A 340 4.89 -23.37 -12.63
CA THR A 340 5.28 -24.62 -13.31
C THR A 340 4.08 -25.37 -13.89
N LEU A 341 2.94 -24.69 -14.05
CA LEU A 341 1.73 -25.29 -14.62
C LEU A 341 1.90 -25.60 -16.11
N PRO A 342 1.36 -26.73 -16.61
CA PRO A 342 1.29 -27.01 -18.04
C PRO A 342 0.32 -26.06 -18.74
N ALA A 343 0.46 -25.90 -20.06
CA ALA A 343 -0.26 -24.88 -20.83
C ALA A 343 -1.79 -25.02 -20.77
N ASP A 344 -2.30 -26.26 -20.76
CA ASP A 344 -3.73 -26.55 -20.62
C ASP A 344 -4.31 -26.11 -19.26
N ALA A 345 -3.55 -26.30 -18.18
CA ALA A 345 -3.90 -25.82 -16.85
C ALA A 345 -3.89 -24.29 -16.77
N VAL A 346 -2.91 -23.64 -17.40
CA VAL A 346 -2.85 -22.16 -17.49
C VAL A 346 -4.06 -21.63 -18.26
N ILE A 347 -4.37 -22.20 -19.43
CA ILE A 347 -5.54 -21.80 -20.23
C ILE A 347 -6.83 -21.96 -19.42
N ARG A 348 -6.97 -23.06 -18.67
CA ARG A 348 -8.13 -23.26 -17.79
C ARG A 348 -8.25 -22.15 -16.75
N LEU A 349 -7.18 -21.84 -16.02
CA LEU A 349 -7.22 -20.83 -14.94
C LEU A 349 -7.35 -19.39 -15.47
N LEU A 350 -6.83 -19.10 -16.67
CA LEU A 350 -7.08 -17.82 -17.34
C LEU A 350 -8.56 -17.66 -17.75
N ASN A 351 -9.29 -18.76 -17.90
CA ASN A 351 -10.72 -18.80 -18.22
C ASN A 351 -11.58 -19.24 -17.01
N ASP A 352 -11.06 -19.16 -15.78
CA ASP A 352 -11.83 -19.44 -14.56
C ASP A 352 -12.99 -18.44 -14.43
N ASP A 353 -14.10 -18.83 -13.80
CA ASP A 353 -15.24 -17.95 -13.56
C ASP A 353 -14.91 -16.83 -12.56
N ASP A 354 -13.98 -17.07 -11.62
CA ASP A 354 -13.58 -16.09 -10.61
C ASP A 354 -12.50 -15.12 -11.14
N SER A 355 -12.77 -13.81 -11.01
CA SER A 355 -11.85 -12.74 -11.45
C SER A 355 -10.51 -12.78 -10.71
N GLY A 356 -10.52 -13.15 -9.43
CA GLY A 356 -9.32 -13.31 -8.60
C GLY A 356 -8.40 -14.44 -9.06
N VAL A 357 -8.96 -15.55 -9.54
CA VAL A 357 -8.19 -16.66 -10.14
C VAL A 357 -7.56 -16.22 -11.46
N ARG A 358 -8.35 -15.63 -12.36
CA ARG A 358 -7.85 -15.16 -13.68
C ARG A 358 -6.68 -14.19 -13.53
N THR A 359 -6.85 -13.17 -12.68
CA THR A 359 -5.82 -12.15 -12.43
C THR A 359 -4.59 -12.74 -11.76
N THR A 360 -4.76 -13.62 -10.77
CA THR A 360 -3.63 -14.30 -10.12
C THR A 360 -2.82 -15.13 -11.13
N MET A 361 -3.50 -15.87 -12.02
CA MET A 361 -2.84 -16.67 -13.05
C MET A 361 -2.07 -15.77 -14.04
N ALA A 362 -2.70 -14.70 -14.50
CA ALA A 362 -2.12 -13.78 -15.46
C ALA A 362 -0.86 -13.07 -14.92
N THR A 363 -0.84 -12.72 -13.62
CA THR A 363 0.36 -12.18 -12.95
C THR A 363 1.48 -13.20 -12.80
N HIS A 364 1.19 -14.50 -12.64
CA HIS A 364 2.22 -15.54 -12.44
C HIS A 364 2.70 -16.20 -13.74
N ALA A 365 1.96 -16.08 -14.85
CA ALA A 365 2.37 -16.52 -16.18
C ALA A 365 2.09 -15.48 -17.28
N PRO A 366 2.60 -14.23 -17.16
CA PRO A 366 2.30 -13.16 -18.11
C PRO A 366 2.77 -13.47 -19.54
N HIS A 367 3.80 -14.31 -19.69
CA HIS A 367 4.34 -14.76 -20.97
C HIS A 367 3.37 -15.66 -21.78
N LEU A 368 2.30 -16.16 -21.17
CA LEU A 368 1.27 -16.99 -21.80
C LEU A 368 -0.04 -16.21 -22.05
N VAL A 369 -0.07 -14.92 -21.72
CA VAL A 369 -1.25 -14.07 -21.88
C VAL A 369 -1.12 -13.28 -23.18
N ASP A 370 -1.92 -13.63 -24.17
CA ASP A 370 -2.02 -12.84 -25.40
C ASP A 370 -2.83 -11.53 -25.16
N PRO A 371 -2.73 -10.53 -26.06
CA PRO A 371 -3.43 -9.26 -25.89
C PRO A 371 -4.95 -9.37 -25.80
N ALA A 372 -5.57 -10.36 -26.45
CA ALA A 372 -7.02 -10.55 -26.40
C ALA A 372 -7.45 -11.09 -25.03
N THR A 373 -6.67 -12.01 -24.46
CA THR A 373 -6.84 -12.53 -23.11
C THR A 373 -6.62 -11.43 -22.08
N ALA A 374 -5.58 -10.61 -22.22
CA ALA A 374 -5.35 -9.47 -21.34
C ALA A 374 -6.52 -8.47 -21.35
N GLU A 375 -7.04 -8.13 -22.54
CA GLU A 375 -8.20 -7.25 -22.68
C GLU A 375 -9.44 -7.85 -22.01
N ARG A 376 -9.73 -9.14 -22.24
CA ARG A 376 -10.86 -9.83 -21.62
C ARG A 376 -10.77 -9.81 -20.09
N ILE A 377 -9.60 -10.16 -19.55
CA ILE A 377 -9.35 -10.15 -18.10
C ILE A 377 -9.61 -8.75 -17.51
N ASP A 378 -9.17 -7.69 -18.18
CA ASP A 378 -9.34 -6.32 -17.69
C ASP A 378 -10.79 -5.82 -17.78
N ARG A 379 -11.55 -6.25 -18.80
CA ARG A 379 -12.99 -5.96 -18.93
C ARG A 379 -13.84 -6.68 -17.88
N GLU A 380 -13.51 -7.93 -17.60
CA GLU A 380 -14.18 -8.74 -16.59
C GLU A 380 -13.58 -8.53 -15.18
N PHE A 381 -12.70 -7.55 -15.02
CA PHE A 381 -12.07 -7.27 -13.74
C PHE A 381 -13.06 -6.61 -12.78
N GLN A 382 -13.47 -7.38 -11.77
CA GLN A 382 -14.34 -6.93 -10.69
C GLN A 382 -13.57 -7.12 -9.39
N PRO A 383 -12.84 -6.09 -8.93
CA PRO A 383 -12.09 -6.24 -7.70
C PRO A 383 -13.04 -6.26 -6.50
N ASP A 384 -12.79 -7.17 -5.55
CA ASP A 384 -13.57 -7.27 -4.30
C ASP A 384 -13.48 -5.99 -3.44
N LYS A 385 -12.48 -5.13 -3.68
CA LYS A 385 -12.26 -3.85 -3.00
C LYS A 385 -11.91 -2.77 -4.00
N LYS A 386 -12.23 -1.51 -3.69
CA LYS A 386 -11.79 -0.36 -4.50
C LYS A 386 -10.27 -0.35 -4.59
N THR A 387 -9.74 -0.49 -5.79
CA THR A 387 -8.30 -0.49 -6.10
C THR A 387 -8.04 0.43 -7.28
N ASN A 388 -6.88 1.12 -7.24
CA ASN A 388 -6.38 1.89 -8.37
C ASN A 388 -5.62 1.01 -9.37
N TRP A 389 -5.11 -0.15 -8.92
CA TRP A 389 -4.47 -1.15 -9.76
C TRP A 389 -5.51 -1.95 -10.54
N ARG A 390 -5.20 -2.28 -11.79
CA ARG A 390 -5.99 -3.16 -12.66
C ARG A 390 -5.06 -4.10 -13.45
N PRO A 391 -5.57 -5.23 -13.96
CA PRO A 391 -4.76 -6.20 -14.69
C PRO A 391 -3.99 -5.59 -15.85
N ALA A 392 -4.57 -4.64 -16.59
CA ALA A 392 -3.89 -3.97 -17.69
C ALA A 392 -2.58 -3.29 -17.29
N ASP A 393 -2.35 -2.91 -16.03
CA ASP A 393 -1.09 -2.30 -15.57
C ASP A 393 0.11 -3.25 -15.72
N ASP A 394 -0.15 -4.57 -15.75
CA ASP A 394 0.88 -5.61 -15.87
C ASP A 394 1.07 -6.11 -17.32
N PHE A 395 0.22 -5.67 -18.27
CA PHE A 395 0.24 -6.13 -19.67
C PHE A 395 0.58 -5.02 -20.65
N THR A 396 1.39 -5.35 -21.65
CA THR A 396 1.68 -4.46 -22.78
C THR A 396 0.71 -4.77 -23.93
N PHE A 397 -0.07 -3.78 -24.34
CA PHE A 397 -0.98 -3.90 -25.49
C PHE A 397 -0.31 -3.37 -26.76
N PRO A 398 -0.51 -4.02 -27.92
CA PRO A 398 -0.05 -3.49 -29.20
C PRO A 398 -0.67 -2.11 -29.50
N PRO A 399 0.05 -1.17 -30.17
CA PRO A 399 -0.47 0.16 -30.49
C PRO A 399 -1.82 0.15 -31.23
N GLN A 400 -2.02 -0.82 -32.14
CA GLN A 400 -3.29 -0.97 -32.86
C GLN A 400 -4.46 -1.26 -31.92
N THR A 401 -4.23 -2.06 -30.86
CA THR A 401 -5.22 -2.34 -29.82
C THR A 401 -5.51 -1.07 -29.03
N LEU A 402 -4.47 -0.36 -28.56
CA LEU A 402 -4.62 0.88 -27.79
C LEU A 402 -5.40 1.96 -28.56
N ARG A 403 -5.12 2.12 -29.85
CA ARG A 403 -5.85 3.06 -30.73
C ARG A 403 -7.32 2.69 -30.89
N ARG A 404 -7.65 1.39 -31.02
CA ARG A 404 -9.05 0.93 -31.02
C ARG A 404 -9.75 1.24 -29.69
N LEU A 405 -9.05 1.08 -28.57
CA LEU A 405 -9.62 1.32 -27.24
C LEU A 405 -9.90 2.80 -26.96
N ALA A 406 -9.30 3.75 -27.70
CA ALA A 406 -9.59 5.18 -27.55
C ALA A 406 -11.07 5.54 -27.78
N THR A 407 -11.82 4.67 -28.45
CA THR A 407 -13.25 4.86 -28.74
C THR A 407 -14.15 3.85 -28.04
N ASP A 408 -13.62 3.11 -27.07
CA ASP A 408 -14.36 2.06 -26.37
C ASP A 408 -15.53 2.64 -25.56
N PRO A 409 -16.68 1.94 -25.46
CA PRO A 409 -17.77 2.39 -24.58
C PRO A 409 -17.35 2.45 -23.10
N ASP A 410 -16.47 1.57 -22.64
CA ASP A 410 -15.99 1.57 -21.26
C ASP A 410 -14.86 2.61 -21.06
N PRO A 411 -15.05 3.64 -20.21
CA PRO A 411 -14.01 4.62 -19.93
C PRO A 411 -12.73 4.02 -19.35
N ARG A 412 -12.81 2.93 -18.58
CA ARG A 412 -11.62 2.23 -18.10
C ARG A 412 -10.78 1.78 -19.29
N MET A 413 -11.39 1.24 -20.33
CA MET A 413 -10.67 0.80 -21.52
C MET A 413 -10.08 1.98 -22.30
N ARG A 414 -10.78 3.11 -22.37
CA ARG A 414 -10.26 4.35 -22.99
C ARG A 414 -9.01 4.88 -22.29
N CYS A 415 -8.89 4.75 -20.96
CA CYS A 415 -7.69 5.14 -20.22
C CYS A 415 -6.40 4.39 -20.61
N LEU A 416 -6.49 3.28 -21.36
CA LEU A 416 -5.32 2.56 -21.85
C LEU A 416 -4.71 3.22 -23.09
N ALA A 417 -5.51 3.91 -23.90
CA ALA A 417 -5.07 4.48 -25.16
C ALA A 417 -3.84 5.42 -25.04
N PRO A 418 -3.73 6.29 -24.02
CA PRO A 418 -2.55 7.16 -23.81
C PRO A 418 -1.23 6.43 -23.53
N ARG A 419 -1.22 5.08 -23.43
CA ARG A 419 0.01 4.28 -23.33
C ARG A 419 0.70 4.08 -24.68
N ASP A 420 0.04 4.38 -25.79
CA ASP A 420 0.66 4.43 -27.11
C ASP A 420 1.43 5.74 -27.23
N GLU A 421 2.77 5.70 -27.17
CA GLU A 421 3.62 6.91 -27.28
C GLU A 421 3.36 7.70 -28.58
N ASP A 422 2.95 6.98 -29.63
CA ASP A 422 2.62 7.54 -30.95
C ASP A 422 1.09 7.69 -31.15
N LEU A 423 0.33 7.89 -30.06
CA LEU A 423 -1.13 8.06 -30.15
C LEU A 423 -1.45 9.21 -31.15
N PRO A 424 -2.23 8.93 -32.21
CA PRO A 424 -2.63 9.95 -33.18
C PRO A 424 -3.28 11.15 -32.51
N VAL A 425 -2.98 12.35 -33.01
CA VAL A 425 -3.46 13.62 -32.45
C VAL A 425 -4.99 13.62 -32.37
N GLU A 426 -5.68 13.12 -33.38
CA GLU A 426 -7.15 13.10 -33.43
C GLU A 426 -7.75 12.26 -32.29
N LEU A 427 -7.08 11.17 -31.90
CA LEU A 427 -7.50 10.35 -30.76
C LEU A 427 -7.15 11.02 -29.44
N ALA A 428 -5.98 11.65 -29.33
CA ALA A 428 -5.60 12.38 -28.12
C ALA A 428 -6.54 13.57 -27.83
N GLU A 429 -6.89 14.34 -28.86
CA GLU A 429 -7.85 15.46 -28.76
C GLU A 429 -9.23 14.97 -28.32
N ARG A 430 -9.69 13.86 -28.90
CA ARG A 430 -10.96 13.23 -28.50
C ARG A 430 -10.95 12.85 -27.02
N LEU A 431 -9.91 12.17 -26.55
CA LEU A 431 -9.77 11.76 -25.14
C LEU A 431 -9.67 12.96 -24.18
N ALA A 432 -9.11 14.09 -24.64
CA ALA A 432 -9.04 15.31 -23.84
C ALA A 432 -10.41 15.98 -23.64
N THR A 433 -11.39 15.66 -24.48
CA THR A 433 -12.78 16.12 -24.35
C THR A 433 -13.73 15.04 -23.80
N ASP A 434 -13.18 13.92 -23.33
CA ASP A 434 -13.97 12.80 -22.84
C ASP A 434 -14.85 13.22 -21.65
N PRO A 435 -16.11 12.76 -21.56
CA PRO A 435 -16.96 13.07 -20.40
C PRO A 435 -16.35 12.58 -19.08
N GLU A 436 -15.57 11.50 -19.11
CA GLU A 436 -15.04 10.85 -17.91
C GLU A 436 -13.71 11.47 -17.47
N ILE A 437 -13.67 11.91 -16.21
CA ILE A 437 -12.51 12.59 -15.60
C ILE A 437 -11.25 11.73 -15.69
N VAL A 438 -11.38 10.43 -15.44
CA VAL A 438 -10.26 9.48 -15.45
C VAL A 438 -9.61 9.37 -16.83
N VAL A 439 -10.37 9.54 -17.90
CA VAL A 439 -9.86 9.49 -19.28
C VAL A 439 -9.10 10.77 -19.62
N ARG A 440 -9.69 11.94 -19.28
CA ARG A 440 -9.02 13.23 -19.47
C ARG A 440 -7.72 13.32 -18.66
N HIS A 441 -7.74 12.83 -17.42
CA HIS A 441 -6.55 12.74 -16.57
C HIS A 441 -5.47 11.84 -17.20
N ALA A 442 -5.85 10.69 -17.74
CA ALA A 442 -4.91 9.76 -18.37
C ALA A 442 -4.20 10.35 -19.60
N VAL A 443 -4.90 11.17 -20.41
CA VAL A 443 -4.30 11.80 -21.60
C VAL A 443 -3.61 13.13 -21.32
N ALA A 444 -3.87 13.78 -20.18
CA ALA A 444 -3.44 15.15 -19.86
C ALA A 444 -1.94 15.43 -20.06
N GLY A 445 -1.08 14.43 -19.83
CA GLY A 445 0.37 14.53 -19.98
C GLY A 445 0.92 14.06 -21.33
N HIS A 446 0.07 13.52 -22.22
CA HIS A 446 0.51 12.83 -23.43
C HIS A 446 1.29 13.77 -24.38
N PRO A 447 2.44 13.37 -24.95
CA PRO A 447 3.29 14.25 -25.75
C PRO A 447 2.61 14.81 -27.00
N ASN A 448 1.75 14.03 -27.65
CA ASN A 448 1.07 14.44 -28.89
C ASN A 448 -0.14 15.36 -28.68
N LEU A 449 -0.46 15.79 -27.45
CA LEU A 449 -1.51 16.78 -27.24
C LEU A 449 -1.11 18.15 -27.81
N PRO A 450 -1.92 18.74 -28.72
CA PRO A 450 -1.69 20.09 -29.21
C PRO A 450 -1.78 21.14 -28.12
N VAL A 451 -1.07 22.25 -28.29
CA VAL A 451 -1.00 23.35 -27.30
C VAL A 451 -2.38 23.90 -26.94
N HIS A 452 -3.26 24.07 -27.93
CA HIS A 452 -4.61 24.60 -27.70
C HIS A 452 -5.46 23.65 -26.83
N VAL A 453 -5.31 22.33 -26.98
CA VAL A 453 -5.99 21.34 -26.12
C VAL A 453 -5.43 21.34 -24.71
N ARG A 454 -4.11 21.46 -24.54
CA ARG A 454 -3.51 21.61 -23.20
C ARG A 454 -4.04 22.83 -22.47
N ARG A 455 -4.20 23.97 -23.16
CA ARG A 455 -4.81 25.18 -22.59
C ARG A 455 -6.22 24.93 -22.07
N THR A 456 -7.03 24.16 -22.82
CA THR A 456 -8.37 23.75 -22.37
C THR A 456 -8.28 22.87 -21.13
N LEU A 457 -7.38 21.89 -21.10
CA LEU A 457 -7.20 20.99 -19.94
C LEU A 457 -6.63 21.70 -18.69
N LEU A 458 -5.81 22.74 -18.85
CA LEU A 458 -5.39 23.60 -17.73
C LEU A 458 -6.58 24.32 -17.06
N ALA A 459 -7.67 24.50 -17.79
CA ALA A 459 -8.92 25.04 -17.29
C ALA A 459 -10.01 23.98 -17.04
N ASP A 460 -9.63 22.70 -16.97
CA ASP A 460 -10.56 21.62 -16.66
C ASP A 460 -11.25 21.87 -15.31
N PRO A 461 -12.57 21.61 -15.20
CA PRO A 461 -13.28 21.73 -13.93
C PRO A 461 -12.76 20.77 -12.85
N ASN A 462 -12.05 19.71 -13.22
CA ASN A 462 -11.41 18.80 -12.27
C ASN A 462 -9.95 19.21 -12.00
N GLU A 463 -9.62 19.40 -10.72
CA GLU A 463 -8.28 19.81 -10.29
C GLU A 463 -7.15 18.83 -10.65
N TRP A 464 -7.42 17.52 -10.67
CA TRP A 464 -6.40 16.51 -10.96
C TRP A 464 -6.02 16.53 -12.44
N VAL A 465 -6.99 16.76 -13.34
CA VAL A 465 -6.72 16.93 -14.78
C VAL A 465 -5.85 18.16 -15.00
N ALA A 466 -6.23 19.30 -14.42
CA ALA A 466 -5.48 20.55 -14.56
C ALA A 466 -4.05 20.44 -13.98
N HIS A 467 -3.90 19.79 -12.82
CA HIS A 467 -2.61 19.48 -12.22
C HIS A 467 -1.74 18.61 -13.14
N ALA A 468 -2.28 17.49 -13.64
CA ALA A 468 -1.56 16.57 -14.52
C ALA A 468 -1.10 17.24 -15.83
N THR A 469 -1.93 18.11 -16.41
CA THR A 469 -1.54 18.91 -17.58
C THR A 469 -0.41 19.87 -17.27
N ALA A 470 -0.43 20.51 -16.09
CA ALA A 470 0.61 21.43 -15.66
C ALA A 470 1.96 20.74 -15.34
N ALA A 471 1.91 19.53 -14.80
CA ALA A 471 3.08 18.70 -14.50
C ALA A 471 3.74 18.09 -15.75
N ALA A 472 3.05 18.11 -16.89
CA ALA A 472 3.53 17.47 -18.12
C ALA A 472 4.82 18.13 -18.65
N PRO A 473 5.90 17.36 -18.94
CA PRO A 473 7.17 17.91 -19.45
C PRO A 473 7.04 18.61 -20.81
N THR A 474 5.91 18.40 -21.48
CA THR A 474 5.58 18.90 -22.82
C THR A 474 4.81 20.22 -22.80
N LEU A 475 4.53 20.78 -21.60
CA LEU A 475 3.91 22.09 -21.48
C LEU A 475 4.87 23.19 -22.00
N PRO A 476 4.46 24.04 -22.96
CA PRO A 476 5.33 25.10 -23.47
C PRO A 476 5.67 26.17 -22.43
N VAL A 477 6.91 26.67 -22.45
CA VAL A 477 7.39 27.74 -21.56
C VAL A 477 6.49 29.00 -21.58
N PRO A 478 5.96 29.47 -22.73
CA PRO A 478 5.02 30.61 -22.72
C PRO A 478 3.74 30.36 -21.91
N GLU A 479 3.26 29.12 -21.83
CA GLU A 479 2.10 28.79 -21.00
C GLU A 479 2.47 28.77 -19.52
N MET A 480 3.64 28.23 -19.16
CA MET A 480 4.15 28.30 -17.80
C MET A 480 4.24 29.76 -17.31
N ASP A 481 4.79 30.66 -18.13
CA ASP A 481 4.88 32.09 -17.82
C ASP A 481 3.51 32.75 -17.63
N ARG A 482 2.55 32.42 -18.51
CA ARG A 482 1.17 32.90 -18.41
C ARG A 482 0.54 32.50 -17.09
N LEU A 483 0.69 31.23 -16.68
CA LEU A 483 0.13 30.70 -15.45
C LEU A 483 0.70 31.38 -14.21
N LEU A 484 2.01 31.62 -14.17
CA LEU A 484 2.66 32.37 -13.09
C LEU A 484 2.17 33.82 -13.03
N THR A 485 2.05 34.47 -14.20
CA THR A 485 1.54 35.84 -14.31
C THR A 485 0.10 35.95 -13.82
N LEU A 486 -0.77 34.97 -14.15
CA LEU A 486 -2.14 34.90 -13.64
C LEU A 486 -2.19 34.76 -12.11
N ALA A 487 -1.19 34.11 -11.52
CA ALA A 487 -1.05 34.00 -10.08
C ALA A 487 -0.42 35.25 -9.41
N GLY A 488 0.03 36.22 -10.21
CA GLY A 488 0.68 37.45 -9.74
C GLY A 488 2.12 37.26 -9.27
N ILE A 489 2.82 36.27 -9.83
CA ILE A 489 4.20 35.88 -9.48
C ILE A 489 5.10 36.03 -10.69
#